data_AF-A0A5C5U0G5-F1
#
_entry.id   AF-A0A5C5U0G5-F1
#
_cell.length_a   1.000
_cell.length_b   1.000
_cell.length_c   1.000
_cell.angle_alpha   90.00
_cell.angle_beta   90.00
_cell.angle_gamma   90.00
#
_symmetry.space_group_name_H-M   'P 1'
#
loop_
_entity.id
_entity.type
_entity.pdbx_description
1 polymer ?
#
loop_
_entity_poly.entity_id
_entity_poly.type
_entity_poly.pdbx_seq_one_letter_code
_entity_poly.pdbx_strand_id
1 'polypeptide(L)'
;MSTPFSPQNPSDFADLVAQHPLAWVITGHAGALGATPLPIQLDCDDDGHPVRLVGHFARRNPQVAALAEDPRATILFLGPQGAISPSWFRDRTRAPTWNYACAVFEVEVELRDTRADADALLQRLVAQVEDGNPSPWRIAEVGERYEQLVQGVVGFHAHVRSVRGSFKLGQDERDDVFHDILQALDITGQAELADWMRRFGASRPPEAIAQALPPPASFDPEIMRFINDVRARWQQLAQGRTLDWPTRRELAELTRRPWREGGPEMARTQEVEAATDAGPVRLRIHDPAPGEAKPTLVYLHGGGWAMFSLDTHDRVMREYAARGRLAVVGVDYALAPEAPYPAALNQVVAVARWLRAHGGEHGLDGDRLAFGGDSAGGSLSLGAALKLRDAGEGGIIKAILSLYGGFGPDCPPASLQRYGTPQDMLTGDEVRDFWNLYVPHEASKRDPYAALLLADLRDVPPTFVQVGECDVVCEQNLQMAGALLAAGVQVQAKVYPGAPHSFIEAVAVSATARAAIDDGVRWLNRVLGGG
;
A
#
# COMPACT_ATOMS: atom_id res chain seq x y z
N MET A 1 -0.64 -32.72 -30.34
CA MET A 1 -0.98 -32.59 -28.91
C MET A 1 -1.11 -31.10 -28.63
N SER A 2 -2.24 -30.65 -28.10
CA SER A 2 -2.43 -29.24 -27.74
C SER A 2 -1.38 -28.87 -26.67
N THR A 3 -0.72 -27.73 -26.83
CA THR A 3 0.17 -27.19 -25.78
C THR A 3 -0.68 -26.77 -24.57
N PRO A 4 -0.14 -26.82 -23.33
CA PRO A 4 -0.89 -26.37 -22.15
C PRO A 4 -1.29 -24.89 -22.18
N PHE A 5 -0.69 -24.11 -23.09
CA PHE A 5 -0.89 -22.66 -23.24
C PHE A 5 -1.78 -22.29 -24.44
N SER A 6 -2.47 -23.27 -25.03
CA SER A 6 -3.46 -23.00 -26.08
C SER A 6 -4.65 -22.21 -25.51
N PRO A 7 -5.38 -21.44 -26.33
CA PRO A 7 -6.69 -20.89 -25.93
C PRO A 7 -7.63 -22.02 -25.49
N GLN A 8 -8.46 -21.74 -24.49
CA GLN A 8 -9.49 -22.65 -23.99
C GLN A 8 -10.79 -22.51 -24.77
N ASN A 9 -11.11 -21.30 -25.24
CA ASN A 9 -12.31 -20.98 -26.01
C ASN A 9 -11.97 -20.13 -27.24
N PRO A 10 -12.73 -20.21 -28.35
CA PRO A 10 -12.58 -19.31 -29.50
C PRO A 10 -12.61 -17.83 -29.12
N SER A 11 -13.45 -17.48 -28.13
CA SER A 11 -13.60 -16.12 -27.60
C SER A 11 -12.34 -15.56 -26.91
N ASP A 12 -11.37 -16.38 -26.53
CA ASP A 12 -10.15 -15.91 -25.85
C ASP A 12 -9.36 -14.91 -26.71
N PHE A 13 -9.38 -15.07 -28.04
CA PHE A 13 -8.78 -14.11 -28.96
C PHE A 13 -9.56 -12.80 -29.03
N ALA A 14 -10.89 -12.87 -29.03
CA ALA A 14 -11.75 -11.70 -29.02
C ALA A 14 -11.55 -10.87 -27.75
N ASP A 15 -11.52 -11.54 -26.59
CA ASP A 15 -11.29 -10.89 -25.30
C ASP A 15 -9.91 -10.22 -25.25
N LEU A 16 -8.87 -10.91 -25.74
CA LEU A 16 -7.51 -10.36 -25.80
C LEU A 16 -7.46 -9.08 -26.64
N VAL A 17 -8.05 -9.09 -27.83
CA VAL A 17 -8.05 -7.93 -28.73
C VAL A 17 -8.91 -6.80 -28.17
N ALA A 18 -10.04 -7.11 -27.54
CA ALA A 18 -10.92 -6.10 -26.95
C ALA A 18 -10.25 -5.36 -25.78
N GLN A 19 -9.57 -6.09 -24.90
CA GLN A 19 -8.89 -5.54 -23.73
C GLN A 19 -7.53 -4.90 -24.09
N HIS A 20 -6.85 -5.42 -25.11
CA HIS A 20 -5.54 -4.93 -25.57
C HIS A 20 -5.53 -4.66 -27.08
N PRO A 21 -6.24 -3.61 -27.56
CA PRO A 21 -6.44 -3.40 -29.00
C PRO A 21 -5.20 -2.89 -29.75
N LEU A 22 -4.13 -2.49 -29.06
CA LEU A 22 -2.90 -2.04 -29.71
C LEU A 22 -2.05 -3.25 -30.15
N ALA A 23 -1.86 -3.40 -31.46
CA ALA A 23 -1.12 -4.51 -32.05
C ALA A 23 0.05 -4.04 -32.91
N TRP A 24 1.08 -4.89 -33.02
CA TRP A 24 2.15 -4.70 -34.00
C TRP A 24 1.71 -5.28 -35.35
N VAL A 25 1.60 -4.42 -36.36
CA VAL A 25 1.40 -4.85 -37.76
C VAL A 25 2.75 -4.96 -38.43
N ILE A 26 3.15 -6.18 -38.74
CA ILE A 26 4.46 -6.53 -39.29
C ILE A 26 4.30 -6.92 -40.75
N THR A 27 5.06 -6.28 -41.63
CA THR A 27 5.01 -6.53 -43.08
C THR A 27 6.42 -6.71 -43.64
N GLY A 28 6.51 -7.31 -44.83
CA GLY A 28 7.78 -7.56 -45.51
C GLY A 28 8.40 -8.91 -45.16
N HIS A 29 9.67 -9.09 -45.54
CA HIS A 29 10.39 -10.35 -45.38
C HIS A 29 11.54 -10.22 -44.37
N ALA A 30 12.10 -11.36 -43.96
CA ALA A 30 13.27 -11.39 -43.09
C ALA A 30 14.39 -10.49 -43.64
N GLY A 31 14.94 -9.62 -42.78
CA GLY A 31 15.95 -8.62 -43.14
C GLY A 31 15.43 -7.26 -43.62
N ALA A 32 14.11 -7.11 -43.85
CA ALA A 32 13.48 -5.86 -44.27
C ALA A 32 12.05 -5.72 -43.73
N LEU A 33 11.86 -5.98 -42.42
CA LEU A 33 10.54 -5.92 -41.79
C LEU A 33 10.13 -4.46 -41.49
N GLY A 34 8.91 -4.11 -41.89
CA GLY A 34 8.19 -2.95 -41.35
C GLY A 34 7.39 -3.37 -40.13
N ALA A 35 7.36 -2.53 -39.09
CA ALA A 35 6.56 -2.78 -37.89
C ALA A 35 5.96 -1.46 -37.38
N THR A 36 4.63 -1.37 -37.32
CA THR A 36 3.92 -0.21 -36.78
C THR A 36 2.93 -0.67 -35.73
N PRO A 37 2.92 -0.06 -34.52
CA PRO A 37 1.88 -0.30 -33.54
C PRO A 37 0.62 0.46 -33.93
N LEU A 38 -0.51 -0.24 -34.06
CA LEU A 38 -1.80 0.32 -34.48
C LEU A 38 -2.94 -0.18 -33.59
N PRO A 39 -3.96 0.65 -33.30
CA PRO A 39 -5.23 0.18 -32.74
C PRO A 39 -5.95 -0.68 -33.77
N ILE A 40 -6.26 -1.92 -33.41
CA ILE A 40 -6.90 -2.92 -34.26
C ILE A 40 -8.13 -3.47 -33.55
N GLN A 41 -9.19 -3.68 -34.32
CA GLN A 41 -10.44 -4.29 -33.88
C GLN A 41 -10.58 -5.66 -34.55
N LEU A 42 -11.21 -6.62 -33.87
CA LEU A 42 -11.43 -7.97 -34.40
C LEU A 42 -12.92 -8.21 -34.67
N ASP A 43 -13.20 -8.71 -35.87
CA ASP A 43 -14.47 -9.32 -36.24
C ASP A 43 -14.34 -10.84 -36.06
N CYS A 44 -15.34 -11.45 -35.44
CA CYS A 44 -15.48 -12.90 -35.31
C CYS A 44 -16.72 -13.40 -36.07
N ASP A 45 -16.75 -14.68 -36.42
CA ASP A 45 -17.98 -15.36 -36.86
C ASP A 45 -18.93 -15.65 -35.69
N ASP A 46 -20.09 -16.24 -35.99
CA ASP A 46 -21.13 -16.58 -35.00
C ASP A 46 -20.64 -17.58 -33.93
N ASP A 47 -19.60 -18.36 -34.24
CA ASP A 47 -18.96 -19.32 -33.33
C ASP A 47 -17.79 -18.70 -32.54
N GLY A 48 -17.52 -17.41 -32.73
CA GLY A 48 -16.47 -16.67 -32.04
C GLY A 48 -15.07 -16.87 -32.64
N HIS A 49 -14.94 -17.42 -33.85
CA HIS A 49 -13.65 -17.56 -34.50
C HIS A 49 -13.21 -16.25 -35.17
N PRO A 50 -11.94 -15.85 -35.04
CA PRO A 50 -11.43 -14.65 -35.70
C PRO A 50 -11.51 -14.74 -37.23
N VAL A 51 -12.21 -13.79 -37.86
CA VAL A 51 -12.35 -13.75 -39.33
C VAL A 51 -11.63 -12.58 -39.98
N ARG A 52 -11.64 -11.41 -39.34
CA ARG A 52 -11.09 -10.18 -39.93
C ARG A 52 -10.62 -9.21 -38.87
N LEU A 53 -9.42 -8.70 -39.04
CA LEU A 53 -8.88 -7.59 -38.26
C LEU A 53 -9.08 -6.28 -39.03
N VAL A 54 -9.39 -5.21 -38.31
CA VAL A 54 -9.80 -3.93 -38.89
C VAL A 54 -8.99 -2.81 -38.25
N GLY A 55 -8.37 -1.96 -39.07
CA GLY A 55 -7.50 -0.89 -38.60
C GLY A 55 -7.24 0.14 -39.68
N HIS A 56 -6.33 1.07 -39.39
CA HIS A 56 -5.90 2.07 -40.36
C HIS A 56 -4.45 2.49 -40.17
N PHE A 57 -3.81 2.88 -41.27
CA PHE A 57 -2.50 3.53 -41.29
C PHE A 57 -2.65 5.03 -41.51
N ALA A 58 -1.66 5.79 -41.05
CA ALA A 58 -1.39 7.07 -41.68
C ALA A 58 -0.95 6.82 -43.13
N ARG A 59 -1.50 7.58 -44.09
CA ARG A 59 -1.22 7.46 -45.53
C ARG A 59 0.27 7.48 -45.87
N ARG A 60 1.06 8.23 -45.09
CA ARG A 60 2.52 8.35 -45.25
C ARG A 60 3.31 7.17 -44.67
N ASN A 61 2.66 6.20 -44.04
CA ASN A 61 3.34 5.06 -43.45
C ASN A 61 3.91 4.18 -44.59
N PRO A 62 5.22 3.87 -44.59
CA PRO A 62 5.85 3.09 -45.66
C PRO A 62 5.24 1.68 -45.82
N GLN A 63 4.60 1.13 -44.77
CA GLN A 63 3.92 -0.16 -44.87
C GLN A 63 2.68 -0.12 -45.78
N VAL A 64 2.10 1.06 -46.04
CA VAL A 64 0.99 1.19 -47.02
C VAL A 64 1.46 0.81 -48.43
N ALA A 65 2.64 1.30 -48.83
CA ALA A 65 3.22 0.94 -50.13
C ALA A 65 3.64 -0.54 -50.16
N ALA A 66 4.27 -1.03 -49.08
CA ALA A 66 4.67 -2.43 -48.99
C ALA A 66 3.48 -3.40 -49.07
N LEU A 67 2.35 -3.07 -48.43
CA LEU A 67 1.12 -3.87 -48.45
C LEU A 67 0.40 -3.85 -49.81
N ALA A 68 0.60 -2.80 -50.60
CA ALA A 68 0.11 -2.76 -51.98
C ALA A 68 0.90 -3.72 -52.90
N GLU A 69 2.15 -4.03 -52.56
CA GLU A 69 3.01 -4.96 -53.30
C GLU A 69 2.86 -6.41 -52.81
N ASP A 70 2.85 -6.64 -51.50
CA ASP A 70 2.59 -7.93 -50.87
C ASP A 70 1.57 -7.76 -49.73
N PRO A 71 0.33 -8.28 -49.90
CA PRO A 71 -0.73 -8.06 -48.91
C PRO A 71 -0.50 -8.88 -47.62
N ARG A 72 0.51 -9.73 -47.55
CA ARG A 72 0.73 -10.58 -46.37
C ARG A 72 1.31 -9.78 -45.21
N ALA A 73 0.73 -9.98 -44.05
CA ALA A 73 1.21 -9.39 -42.80
C ALA A 73 1.07 -10.37 -41.65
N THR A 74 1.85 -10.11 -40.61
CA THR A 74 1.70 -10.74 -39.29
C THR A 74 1.24 -9.67 -38.31
N ILE A 75 0.13 -9.90 -37.62
CA ILE A 75 -0.39 -8.99 -36.58
C ILE A 75 -0.21 -9.63 -35.22
N LEU A 76 0.56 -8.99 -34.33
CA LEU A 76 0.89 -9.48 -32.99
C LEU A 76 0.19 -8.64 -31.92
N PHE A 77 -0.59 -9.31 -31.08
CA PHE A 77 -1.17 -8.76 -29.86
C PHE A 77 -0.40 -9.23 -28.62
N LEU A 78 -0.15 -8.30 -27.70
CA LEU A 78 0.38 -8.57 -26.37
C LEU A 78 -0.69 -8.22 -25.34
N GLY A 79 -1.05 -9.19 -24.51
CA GLY A 79 -2.02 -9.04 -23.43
C GLY A 79 -1.38 -8.80 -22.08
N PRO A 80 -2.06 -9.18 -20.98
CA PRO A 80 -1.49 -9.04 -19.64
C PRO A 80 -0.26 -9.93 -19.52
N GLN A 81 0.73 -9.44 -18.78
CA GLN A 81 2.00 -10.12 -18.62
C GLN A 81 2.72 -9.68 -17.35
N GLY A 82 3.48 -10.58 -16.73
CA GLY A 82 4.17 -10.29 -15.48
C GLY A 82 5.23 -11.34 -15.11
N ALA A 83 6.30 -10.85 -14.49
CA ALA A 83 7.33 -11.69 -13.91
C ALA A 83 6.79 -12.37 -12.65
N ILE A 84 6.97 -13.68 -12.57
CA ILE A 84 6.58 -14.48 -11.41
C ILE A 84 7.83 -14.78 -10.59
N SER A 85 7.91 -14.17 -9.41
CA SER A 85 9.07 -14.28 -8.53
C SER A 85 9.01 -15.55 -7.67
N PRO A 86 10.09 -16.34 -7.58
CA PRO A 86 10.20 -17.44 -6.62
C PRO A 86 10.08 -16.99 -5.16
N SER A 87 10.23 -15.69 -4.87
CA SER A 87 10.02 -15.13 -3.54
C SER A 87 8.56 -15.18 -3.07
N TRP A 88 7.61 -15.41 -3.97
CA TRP A 88 6.17 -15.51 -3.66
C TRP A 88 5.78 -16.88 -3.12
N PHE A 89 6.59 -17.91 -3.38
CA PHE A 89 6.23 -19.29 -3.11
C PHE A 89 6.72 -19.74 -1.74
N ARG A 90 5.94 -20.63 -1.11
CA ARG A 90 6.43 -21.38 0.06
C ARG A 90 7.61 -22.29 -0.32
N ASP A 91 7.56 -22.87 -1.52
CA ASP A 91 8.66 -23.66 -2.10
C ASP A 91 9.62 -22.76 -2.89
N ARG A 92 10.74 -22.39 -2.26
CA ARG A 92 11.75 -21.50 -2.85
C ARG A 92 12.70 -22.18 -3.86
N THR A 93 12.50 -23.46 -4.19
CA THR A 93 13.37 -24.19 -5.14
C THR A 93 13.05 -23.89 -6.61
N ARG A 94 12.01 -23.09 -6.86
CA ARG A 94 11.51 -22.75 -8.19
C ARG A 94 12.39 -21.71 -8.89
N ALA A 95 12.46 -21.81 -10.22
CA ALA A 95 13.06 -20.78 -11.07
C ALA A 95 12.05 -19.64 -11.33
N PRO A 96 12.52 -18.39 -11.52
CA PRO A 96 11.65 -17.31 -11.96
C PRO A 96 11.05 -17.63 -13.33
N THR A 97 9.79 -17.25 -13.54
CA THR A 97 9.07 -17.45 -14.80
C THR A 97 8.34 -16.18 -15.21
N TRP A 98 7.75 -16.20 -16.40
CA TRP A 98 6.93 -15.14 -16.93
C TRP A 98 5.58 -15.73 -17.33
N ASN A 99 4.50 -15.11 -16.86
CA ASN A 99 3.16 -15.39 -17.32
C ASN A 99 2.69 -14.29 -18.27
N TYR A 100 2.02 -14.67 -19.34
CA TYR A 100 1.59 -13.75 -20.38
C TYR A 100 0.48 -14.34 -21.26
N ALA A 101 -0.29 -13.47 -21.91
CA ALA A 101 -1.12 -13.83 -23.05
C ALA A 101 -0.64 -13.10 -24.32
N CYS A 102 -0.59 -13.80 -25.45
CA CYS A 102 -0.33 -13.18 -26.74
C CYS A 102 -1.03 -13.94 -27.88
N ALA A 103 -1.25 -13.24 -29.00
CA ALA A 103 -1.79 -13.83 -30.22
C ALA A 103 -1.08 -13.30 -31.46
N VAL A 104 -0.80 -14.21 -32.40
CA VAL A 104 -0.17 -13.95 -33.68
C VAL A 104 -1.14 -14.34 -34.78
N PHE A 105 -1.54 -13.36 -35.59
CA PHE A 105 -2.41 -13.53 -36.73
C PHE A 105 -1.59 -13.44 -38.01
N GLU A 106 -1.65 -14.47 -38.84
CA GLU A 106 -1.21 -14.37 -40.22
C GLU A 106 -2.41 -13.94 -41.06
N VAL A 107 -2.26 -12.85 -41.81
CA VAL A 107 -3.36 -12.20 -42.50
C VAL A 107 -3.00 -11.83 -43.93
N GLU A 108 -4.03 -11.64 -44.74
CA GLU A 108 -3.93 -10.91 -46.00
C GLU A 108 -4.68 -9.58 -45.88
N VAL A 109 -3.97 -8.49 -46.11
CA VAL A 109 -4.46 -7.13 -45.94
C VAL A 109 -5.02 -6.61 -47.25
N GLU A 110 -6.27 -6.18 -47.19
CA GLU A 110 -6.96 -5.40 -48.22
C GLU A 110 -6.96 -3.92 -47.78
N LEU A 111 -6.25 -3.06 -48.52
CA LEU A 111 -6.25 -1.62 -48.27
C LEU A 111 -7.60 -1.01 -48.67
N ARG A 112 -8.15 -0.17 -47.79
CA ARG A 112 -9.45 0.49 -47.93
C ARG A 112 -9.23 2.01 -47.94
N ASP A 113 -9.09 2.55 -49.14
CA ASP A 113 -8.61 3.93 -49.35
C ASP A 113 -9.67 4.86 -49.96
N THR A 114 -10.92 4.72 -49.53
CA THR A 114 -11.96 5.70 -49.85
C THR A 114 -12.31 6.54 -48.62
N ARG A 115 -12.88 7.72 -48.85
CA ARG A 115 -13.36 8.57 -47.74
C ARG A 115 -14.41 7.85 -46.87
N ALA A 116 -15.33 7.14 -47.51
CA ALA A 116 -16.37 6.38 -46.80
C ALA A 116 -15.77 5.28 -45.92
N ASP A 117 -14.71 4.60 -46.39
CA ASP A 117 -13.99 3.60 -45.58
C ASP A 117 -13.33 4.26 -44.36
N ALA A 118 -12.60 5.36 -44.56
CA ALA A 118 -11.93 6.06 -43.48
C ALA A 118 -12.94 6.57 -42.42
N ASP A 119 -14.08 7.11 -42.85
CA ASP A 119 -15.14 7.56 -41.93
C ASP A 119 -15.72 6.40 -41.12
N ALA A 120 -16.06 5.28 -41.76
CA ALA A 120 -16.62 4.12 -41.08
C ALA A 120 -15.65 3.53 -40.05
N LEU A 121 -14.36 3.43 -40.40
CA LEU A 121 -13.31 2.91 -39.53
C LEU A 121 -13.06 3.81 -38.32
N LEU A 122 -12.98 5.13 -38.54
CA LEU A 122 -12.76 6.08 -37.46
C LEU A 122 -13.96 6.13 -36.51
N GLN A 123 -15.19 6.10 -37.04
CA GLN A 123 -16.40 6.01 -36.22
C GLN A 123 -16.40 4.75 -35.35
N ARG A 124 -16.03 3.60 -35.93
CA ARG A 124 -15.95 2.33 -35.22
C ARG A 124 -14.88 2.34 -34.13
N LEU A 125 -13.72 2.93 -34.39
CA LEU A 125 -12.66 3.05 -33.39
C LEU A 125 -13.05 3.99 -32.25
N VAL A 126 -13.62 5.15 -32.57
CA VAL A 126 -14.08 6.13 -31.57
C VAL A 126 -15.17 5.53 -30.69
N ALA A 127 -16.12 4.80 -31.28
CA ALA A 127 -17.16 4.10 -30.51
C ALA A 127 -16.58 3.10 -29.51
N GLN A 128 -15.50 2.40 -29.85
CA GLN A 128 -14.82 1.48 -28.92
C GLN A 128 -14.02 2.22 -27.84
N VAL A 129 -13.27 3.25 -28.21
CA VAL A 129 -12.40 3.98 -27.26
C VAL A 129 -13.22 4.79 -26.25
N GLU A 130 -14.36 5.33 -26.68
CA GLU A 130 -15.25 6.15 -25.85
C GLU A 130 -16.34 5.32 -25.16
N ASP A 131 -16.37 4.00 -25.36
CA ASP A 131 -17.31 3.12 -24.68
C ASP A 131 -17.09 3.18 -23.15
N GLY A 132 -18.19 3.31 -22.39
CA GLY A 132 -18.13 3.47 -20.94
C GLY A 132 -17.65 4.83 -20.42
N ASN A 133 -17.24 5.78 -21.27
CA ASN A 133 -16.89 7.13 -20.85
C ASN A 133 -18.17 7.90 -20.43
N PRO A 134 -18.24 8.52 -19.22
CA PRO A 134 -19.42 9.26 -18.78
C PRO A 134 -19.76 10.48 -19.65
N SER A 135 -18.78 10.99 -20.41
CA SER A 135 -19.00 12.05 -21.40
C SER A 135 -18.24 11.70 -22.67
N PRO A 136 -18.78 10.80 -23.52
CA PRO A 136 -18.05 10.24 -24.65
C PRO A 136 -17.83 11.29 -25.73
N TRP A 137 -16.59 11.38 -26.20
CA TRP A 137 -16.21 12.28 -27.29
C TRP A 137 -16.78 11.79 -28.63
N ARG A 138 -17.19 12.72 -29.50
CA ARG A 138 -17.71 12.41 -30.83
C ARG A 138 -16.88 13.06 -31.93
N ILE A 139 -16.71 12.36 -33.05
CA ILE A 139 -16.01 12.87 -34.25
C ILE A 139 -16.56 14.22 -34.71
N ALA A 140 -17.87 14.45 -34.58
CA ALA A 140 -18.51 15.72 -34.94
C ALA A 140 -17.93 16.94 -34.18
N GLU A 141 -17.36 16.73 -32.98
CA GLU A 141 -16.77 17.78 -32.15
C GLU A 141 -15.42 18.29 -32.69
N VAL A 142 -14.78 17.56 -33.62
CA VAL A 142 -13.57 18.03 -34.33
C VAL A 142 -13.88 19.26 -35.19
N GLY A 143 -15.11 19.36 -35.70
CA GLY A 143 -15.51 20.38 -36.67
C GLY A 143 -14.77 20.26 -38.00
N GLU A 144 -14.56 21.39 -38.68
CA GLU A 144 -13.98 21.45 -40.04
C GLU A 144 -12.58 20.82 -40.17
N ARG A 145 -11.85 20.73 -39.05
CA ARG A 145 -10.52 20.10 -39.02
C ARG A 145 -10.56 18.61 -39.40
N TYR A 146 -11.69 17.94 -39.23
CA TYR A 146 -11.84 16.52 -39.55
C TYR A 146 -11.58 16.24 -41.03
N GLU A 147 -12.07 17.11 -41.91
CA GLU A 147 -11.94 17.00 -43.37
C GLU A 147 -10.49 16.93 -43.84
N GLN A 148 -9.57 17.58 -43.12
CA GLN A 148 -8.14 17.55 -43.41
C GLN A 148 -7.47 16.29 -42.84
N LEU A 149 -7.84 15.89 -41.62
CA LEU A 149 -7.21 14.77 -40.92
C LEU A 149 -7.51 13.44 -41.61
N VAL A 150 -8.78 13.23 -41.99
CA VAL A 150 -9.24 11.98 -42.61
C VAL A 150 -8.60 11.71 -43.97
N GLN A 151 -8.17 12.74 -44.72
CA GLN A 151 -7.39 12.56 -45.95
C GLN A 151 -6.05 11.86 -45.70
N GLY A 152 -5.51 11.97 -44.48
CA GLY A 152 -4.29 11.31 -44.06
C GLY A 152 -4.46 9.86 -43.63
N VAL A 153 -5.66 9.27 -43.74
CA VAL A 153 -5.97 7.93 -43.26
C VAL A 153 -6.14 6.97 -44.43
N VAL A 154 -5.53 5.79 -44.31
CA VAL A 154 -5.75 4.64 -45.20
C VAL A 154 -6.23 3.49 -44.34
N GLY A 155 -7.47 3.07 -44.53
CA GLY A 155 -8.05 1.94 -43.83
C GLY A 155 -7.50 0.60 -44.32
N PHE A 156 -7.74 -0.46 -43.56
CA PHE A 156 -7.55 -1.81 -44.07
C PHE A 156 -8.45 -2.85 -43.41
N HIS A 157 -8.70 -3.90 -44.17
CA HIS A 157 -9.30 -5.16 -43.72
C HIS A 157 -8.26 -6.26 -43.84
N ALA A 158 -7.84 -6.84 -42.72
CA ALA A 158 -6.89 -7.93 -42.65
C ALA A 158 -7.65 -9.25 -42.49
N HIS A 159 -7.81 -9.99 -43.57
CA HIS A 159 -8.50 -11.28 -43.61
C HIS A 159 -7.64 -12.34 -42.93
N VAL A 160 -8.17 -12.97 -41.88
CA VAL A 160 -7.41 -13.92 -41.06
C VAL A 160 -7.18 -15.21 -41.84
N ARG A 161 -5.91 -15.59 -42.05
CA ARG A 161 -5.52 -16.88 -42.64
C ARG A 161 -5.28 -17.93 -41.59
N SER A 162 -4.62 -17.54 -40.50
CA SER A 162 -4.44 -18.39 -39.33
C SER A 162 -4.18 -17.53 -38.10
N VAL A 163 -4.53 -18.06 -36.93
CA VAL A 163 -4.24 -17.45 -35.64
C VAL A 163 -3.59 -18.48 -34.73
N ARG A 164 -2.57 -18.06 -33.99
CA ARG A 164 -1.93 -18.85 -32.94
C ARG A 164 -1.82 -18.01 -31.67
N GLY A 165 -2.25 -18.57 -30.55
CA GLY A 165 -2.15 -17.92 -29.24
C GLY A 165 -1.23 -18.67 -28.30
N SER A 166 -0.60 -17.94 -27.39
CA SER A 166 0.10 -18.49 -26.23
C SER A 166 -0.40 -17.78 -24.98
N PHE A 167 -1.19 -18.49 -24.19
CA PHE A 167 -1.74 -18.05 -22.91
C PHE A 167 -1.00 -18.80 -21.81
N LYS A 168 0.21 -18.37 -21.47
CA LYS A 168 0.98 -18.97 -20.37
C LYS A 168 0.55 -18.29 -19.08
N LEU A 169 -0.48 -18.83 -18.46
CA LEU A 169 -1.20 -18.24 -17.33
C LEU A 169 -1.20 -19.20 -16.13
N GLY A 170 -0.14 -19.98 -15.97
CA GLY A 170 0.07 -20.89 -14.84
C GLY A 170 -0.73 -22.20 -14.91
N GLN A 171 -1.19 -22.65 -16.08
CA GLN A 171 -1.95 -23.89 -16.22
C GLN A 171 -1.14 -25.15 -15.87
N ASP A 172 0.18 -25.08 -15.98
CA ASP A 172 1.13 -26.14 -15.65
C ASP A 172 1.58 -26.14 -14.18
N GLU A 173 1.12 -25.16 -13.40
CA GLU A 173 1.45 -25.04 -11.98
C GLU A 173 0.68 -26.05 -11.12
N ARG A 174 1.30 -26.47 -10.01
CA ARG A 174 0.57 -27.14 -8.94
C ARG A 174 -0.44 -26.17 -8.31
N ASP A 175 -1.51 -26.70 -7.73
CA ASP A 175 -2.58 -25.88 -7.13
C ASP A 175 -2.07 -24.95 -6.00
N ASP A 176 -1.14 -25.43 -5.18
CA ASP A 176 -0.52 -24.64 -4.10
C ASP A 176 0.29 -23.46 -4.65
N VAL A 177 1.05 -23.69 -5.73
CA VAL A 177 1.87 -22.65 -6.35
C VAL A 177 1.00 -21.68 -7.14
N PHE A 178 -0.01 -22.17 -7.85
CA PHE A 178 -0.96 -21.33 -8.56
C PHE A 178 -1.69 -20.38 -7.61
N HIS A 179 -2.09 -20.87 -6.43
CA HIS A 179 -2.63 -20.05 -5.35
C HIS A 179 -1.62 -18.99 -4.85
N ASP A 180 -0.37 -19.37 -4.56
CA ASP A 180 0.68 -18.43 -4.14
C ASP A 180 0.91 -17.32 -5.21
N ILE A 181 0.84 -17.66 -6.51
CA ILE A 181 0.94 -16.69 -7.61
C ILE A 181 -0.24 -15.71 -7.59
N LEU A 182 -1.48 -16.20 -7.57
CA LEU A 182 -2.66 -15.36 -7.56
C LEU A 182 -2.67 -14.41 -6.35
N GLN A 183 -2.30 -14.92 -5.17
CA GLN A 183 -2.19 -14.13 -3.95
C GLN A 183 -1.15 -13.01 -4.10
N ALA A 184 0.03 -13.31 -4.65
CA ALA A 184 1.07 -12.30 -4.83
C ALA A 184 0.70 -11.27 -5.91
N LEU A 185 0.02 -11.66 -6.98
CA LEU A 185 -0.47 -10.73 -8.01
C LEU A 185 -1.51 -9.76 -7.43
N ASP A 186 -2.43 -10.24 -6.59
CA ASP A 186 -3.40 -9.38 -5.88
C ASP A 186 -2.70 -8.38 -4.95
N ILE A 187 -1.74 -8.86 -4.14
CA ILE A 187 -1.00 -8.02 -3.19
C ILE A 187 -0.15 -6.96 -3.91
N THR A 188 0.41 -7.29 -5.09
CA THR A 188 1.29 -6.40 -5.85
C THR A 188 0.56 -5.52 -6.86
N GLY A 189 -0.78 -5.55 -6.89
CA GLY A 189 -1.59 -4.69 -7.76
C GLY A 189 -1.63 -5.11 -9.23
N GLN A 190 -1.36 -6.38 -9.54
CA GLN A 190 -1.38 -6.95 -10.88
C GLN A 190 -2.73 -7.66 -11.18
N ALA A 191 -3.84 -6.96 -10.92
CA ALA A 191 -5.19 -7.53 -10.96
C ALA A 191 -5.57 -8.10 -12.33
N GLU A 192 -5.21 -7.43 -13.42
CA GLU A 192 -5.52 -7.87 -14.79
C GLU A 192 -4.91 -9.24 -15.12
N LEU A 193 -3.63 -9.44 -14.79
CA LEU A 193 -2.97 -10.73 -14.98
C LEU A 193 -3.59 -11.81 -14.08
N ALA A 194 -3.92 -11.46 -12.84
CA ALA A 194 -4.58 -12.38 -11.91
C ALA A 194 -5.95 -12.83 -12.43
N ASP A 195 -6.74 -11.93 -13.02
CA ASP A 195 -8.07 -12.24 -13.56
C ASP A 195 -7.98 -13.18 -14.77
N TRP A 196 -7.03 -12.94 -15.68
CA TRP A 196 -6.75 -13.86 -16.78
C TRP A 196 -6.28 -15.22 -16.27
N MET A 197 -5.41 -15.26 -15.26
CA MET A 197 -5.00 -16.50 -14.63
C MET A 197 -6.19 -17.25 -14.01
N ARG A 198 -7.06 -16.58 -13.23
CA ARG A 198 -8.27 -17.18 -12.65
C ARG A 198 -9.18 -17.77 -13.72
N ARG A 199 -9.40 -17.04 -14.83
CA ARG A 199 -10.22 -17.51 -15.95
C ARG A 199 -9.66 -18.80 -16.54
N PHE A 200 -8.38 -18.84 -16.85
CA PHE A 200 -7.72 -20.04 -17.40
C PHE A 200 -7.53 -21.14 -16.35
N GLY A 201 -7.58 -20.79 -15.07
CA GLY A 201 -7.55 -21.70 -13.93
C GLY A 201 -8.92 -22.23 -13.53
N ALA A 202 -10.03 -21.88 -14.20
CA ALA A 202 -11.40 -22.16 -13.74
C ALA A 202 -11.75 -23.65 -13.55
N SER A 203 -10.96 -24.57 -14.13
CA SER A 203 -11.10 -26.02 -13.94
C SER A 203 -10.38 -26.57 -12.69
N ARG A 204 -9.53 -25.75 -12.06
CA ARG A 204 -8.86 -26.10 -10.80
C ARG A 204 -9.87 -26.15 -9.65
N PRO A 205 -9.57 -26.91 -8.59
CA PRO A 205 -10.47 -26.96 -7.45
C PRO A 205 -10.59 -25.56 -6.80
N PRO A 206 -11.73 -25.23 -6.17
CA PRO A 206 -11.98 -23.91 -5.63
C PRO A 206 -10.85 -23.41 -4.74
N GLU A 207 -10.21 -24.24 -3.91
CA GLU A 207 -9.07 -23.87 -3.06
C GLU A 207 -7.85 -23.33 -3.81
N ALA A 208 -7.62 -23.77 -5.05
CA ALA A 208 -6.51 -23.30 -5.88
C ALA A 208 -6.82 -21.93 -6.52
N ILE A 209 -8.11 -21.64 -6.75
CA ILE A 209 -8.62 -20.38 -7.31
C ILE A 209 -9.01 -19.39 -6.19
N ALA A 210 -9.31 -19.92 -5.00
CA ALA A 210 -9.92 -19.19 -3.91
C ALA A 210 -8.95 -18.19 -3.32
N GLN A 211 -9.50 -17.02 -3.00
CA GLN A 211 -9.00 -16.23 -1.89
C GLN A 211 -9.44 -16.89 -0.58
N ALA A 212 -8.62 -17.82 -0.10
CA ALA A 212 -8.55 -18.14 1.31
C ALA A 212 -7.20 -17.61 1.80
N LEU A 213 -7.22 -16.42 2.40
CA LEU A 213 -6.12 -16.05 3.28
C LEU A 213 -5.96 -17.14 4.35
N PRO A 214 -4.77 -17.30 4.94
CA PRO A 214 -4.67 -18.11 6.14
C PRO A 214 -5.79 -17.71 7.11
N PRO A 215 -6.47 -18.67 7.77
CA PRO A 215 -7.50 -18.32 8.73
C PRO A 215 -6.91 -17.34 9.75
N PRO A 216 -7.71 -16.40 10.28
CA PRO A 216 -7.22 -15.45 11.28
C PRO A 216 -6.52 -16.23 12.39
N ALA A 217 -5.28 -15.82 12.70
CA ALA A 217 -4.53 -16.42 13.78
C ALA A 217 -5.29 -16.26 15.10
N SER A 218 -5.11 -17.20 16.01
CA SER A 218 -5.74 -17.13 17.33
C SER A 218 -5.18 -15.96 18.11
N PHE A 219 -6.06 -15.10 18.62
CA PHE A 219 -5.66 -13.98 19.45
C PHE A 219 -5.05 -14.44 20.78
N ASP A 220 -4.09 -13.67 21.30
CA ASP A 220 -3.58 -13.81 22.65
C ASP A 220 -4.73 -13.57 23.67
N PRO A 221 -5.05 -14.54 24.53
CA PRO A 221 -6.21 -14.45 25.42
C PRO A 221 -6.07 -13.36 26.49
N GLU A 222 -4.85 -13.02 26.91
CA GLU A 222 -4.62 -11.93 27.88
C GLU A 222 -4.82 -10.56 27.24
N ILE A 223 -4.44 -10.42 25.97
CA ILE A 223 -4.69 -9.19 25.19
C ILE A 223 -6.19 -9.06 24.90
N MET A 224 -6.88 -10.17 24.55
CA MET A 224 -8.33 -10.14 24.34
C MET A 224 -9.10 -9.79 25.61
N ARG A 225 -8.63 -10.19 26.80
CA ARG A 225 -9.21 -9.71 28.06
C ARG A 225 -9.16 -8.19 28.15
N PHE A 226 -8.01 -7.59 27.87
CA PHE A 226 -7.85 -6.13 27.84
C PHE A 226 -8.83 -5.47 26.84
N ILE A 227 -8.87 -5.95 25.60
CA ILE A 227 -9.74 -5.39 24.55
C ILE A 227 -11.22 -5.51 24.95
N ASN A 228 -11.65 -6.69 25.38
CA ASN A 228 -13.04 -6.94 25.75
C ASN A 228 -13.49 -6.03 26.90
N ASP A 229 -12.64 -5.85 27.91
CA ASP A 229 -12.94 -4.99 29.06
C ASP A 229 -13.00 -3.50 28.67
N VAL A 230 -12.05 -3.03 27.84
CA VAL A 230 -12.05 -1.65 27.32
C VAL A 230 -13.32 -1.39 26.49
N ARG A 231 -13.68 -2.31 25.60
CA ARG A 231 -14.86 -2.21 24.73
C ARG A 231 -16.17 -2.28 25.54
N ALA A 232 -16.28 -3.20 26.48
CA ALA A 232 -17.46 -3.31 27.35
C ALA A 232 -17.67 -2.03 28.17
N ARG A 233 -16.59 -1.47 28.73
CA ARG A 233 -16.66 -0.21 29.47
C ARG A 233 -16.98 0.98 28.58
N TRP A 234 -16.45 1.01 27.36
CA TRP A 234 -16.80 2.02 26.36
C TRP A 234 -18.30 1.99 26.06
N GLN A 235 -18.84 0.80 25.75
CA GLN A 235 -20.27 0.62 25.49
C GLN A 235 -21.13 1.08 26.67
N GLN A 236 -20.73 0.75 27.90
CA GLN A 236 -21.43 1.17 29.11
C GLN A 236 -21.45 2.69 29.31
N LEU A 237 -20.33 3.38 29.05
CA LEU A 237 -20.20 4.84 29.24
C LEU A 237 -20.83 5.64 28.08
N ALA A 238 -20.65 5.15 26.84
CA ALA A 238 -21.19 5.79 25.65
C ALA A 238 -22.71 5.66 25.58
N GLN A 239 -23.28 4.53 26.06
CA GLN A 239 -24.72 4.25 26.05
C GLN A 239 -25.36 4.39 24.65
N GLY A 240 -24.60 4.05 23.60
CA GLY A 240 -25.04 4.18 22.20
C GLY A 240 -25.23 5.61 21.70
N ARG A 241 -24.82 6.63 22.47
CA ARG A 241 -24.93 8.04 22.07
C ARG A 241 -23.88 8.38 21.02
N THR A 242 -24.22 9.32 20.14
CA THR A 242 -23.21 10.03 19.35
C THR A 242 -22.47 11.00 20.27
N LEU A 243 -21.14 10.94 20.26
CA LEU A 243 -20.28 11.72 21.14
C LEU A 243 -19.42 12.70 20.32
N ASP A 244 -19.26 13.90 20.84
CA ASP A 244 -18.24 14.84 20.35
C ASP A 244 -16.81 14.36 20.69
N TRP A 245 -15.81 14.97 20.08
CA TRP A 245 -14.41 14.57 20.23
C TRP A 245 -13.87 14.72 21.67
N PRO A 246 -14.13 15.83 22.38
CA PRO A 246 -13.74 15.94 23.78
C PRO A 246 -14.31 14.80 24.64
N THR A 247 -15.60 14.48 24.51
CA THR A 247 -16.21 13.39 25.27
C THR A 247 -15.64 12.03 24.87
N ARG A 248 -15.37 11.78 23.58
CA ARG A 248 -14.71 10.54 23.13
C ARG A 248 -13.34 10.35 23.79
N ARG A 249 -12.55 11.42 23.92
CA ARG A 249 -11.22 11.40 24.56
C ARG A 249 -11.33 11.14 26.06
N GLU A 250 -12.27 11.78 26.75
CA GLU A 250 -12.54 11.51 28.17
C GLU A 250 -12.92 10.05 28.41
N LEU A 251 -13.82 9.49 27.59
CA LEU A 251 -14.21 8.09 27.68
C LEU A 251 -13.05 7.15 27.37
N ALA A 252 -12.17 7.50 26.43
CA ALA A 252 -10.96 6.74 26.16
C ALA A 252 -10.03 6.67 27.39
N GLU A 253 -9.88 7.75 28.14
CA GLU A 253 -9.12 7.75 29.39
C GLU A 253 -9.80 6.91 30.48
N LEU A 254 -11.12 7.07 30.66
CA LEU A 254 -11.88 6.33 31.67
C LEU A 254 -11.85 4.82 31.43
N THR A 255 -11.98 4.40 30.17
CA THR A 255 -11.96 2.97 29.78
C THR A 255 -10.59 2.34 30.00
N ARG A 256 -9.51 3.11 29.80
CA ARG A 256 -8.12 2.65 29.95
C ARG A 256 -7.56 2.78 31.36
N ARG A 257 -8.16 3.60 32.23
CA ARG A 257 -7.67 3.86 33.59
C ARG A 257 -7.21 2.60 34.36
N PRO A 258 -7.99 1.50 34.46
CA PRO A 258 -7.57 0.32 35.22
C PRO A 258 -6.30 -0.35 34.68
N TRP A 259 -6.05 -0.22 33.38
CA TRP A 259 -4.92 -0.85 32.70
C TRP A 259 -3.62 -0.07 32.89
N ARG A 260 -3.72 1.19 33.30
CA ARG A 260 -2.60 2.11 33.52
C ARG A 260 -2.22 2.19 35.01
N GLU A 261 -3.08 1.72 35.90
CA GLU A 261 -2.83 1.65 37.33
C GLU A 261 -1.72 0.64 37.67
N GLY A 262 -0.95 0.92 38.72
CA GLY A 262 0.22 0.14 39.10
C GLY A 262 1.37 0.27 38.08
N GLY A 263 2.17 -0.79 37.95
CA GLY A 263 3.39 -0.78 37.13
C GLY A 263 4.57 -0.09 37.82
N PRO A 264 5.65 0.18 37.10
CA PRO A 264 6.85 0.79 37.68
C PRO A 264 6.60 2.20 38.23
N GLU A 265 7.14 2.49 39.40
CA GLU A 265 7.17 3.83 39.98
C GLU A 265 8.39 4.59 39.46
N MET A 266 8.18 5.80 38.92
CA MET A 266 9.27 6.66 38.49
C MET A 266 9.82 7.42 39.68
N ALA A 267 11.14 7.50 39.79
CA ALA A 267 11.78 8.34 40.79
C ALA A 267 11.48 9.83 40.56
N ARG A 268 11.21 10.24 39.31
CA ARG A 268 10.69 11.57 38.99
C ARG A 268 9.76 11.53 37.77
N THR A 269 8.61 12.18 37.90
CA THR A 269 7.73 12.54 36.77
C THR A 269 7.56 14.06 36.76
N GLN A 270 7.80 14.70 35.62
CA GLN A 270 7.69 16.14 35.45
C GLN A 270 6.74 16.48 34.29
N GLU A 271 5.80 17.40 34.52
CA GLU A 271 5.03 18.05 33.46
C GLU A 271 5.78 19.32 33.03
N VAL A 272 5.98 19.48 31.73
CA VAL A 272 6.70 20.62 31.13
C VAL A 272 5.89 21.17 29.97
N GLU A 273 5.84 22.49 29.82
CA GLU A 273 5.33 23.12 28.61
C GLU A 273 6.53 23.58 27.76
N ALA A 274 6.76 22.89 26.64
CA ALA A 274 7.81 23.27 25.70
C ALA A 274 7.32 24.43 24.83
N ALA A 275 7.97 25.58 24.95
CA ALA A 275 7.73 26.71 24.06
C ALA A 275 8.41 26.45 22.71
N THR A 276 7.63 26.08 21.69
CA THR A 276 8.16 25.74 20.35
C THR A 276 7.70 26.73 19.27
N ASP A 277 8.34 26.68 18.10
CA ASP A 277 7.93 27.46 16.92
C ASP A 277 6.59 27.02 16.32
N ALA A 278 6.11 25.82 16.68
CA ALA A 278 4.78 25.29 16.36
C ALA A 278 3.75 25.53 17.49
N GLY A 279 4.05 26.42 18.44
CA GLY A 279 3.24 26.71 19.62
C GLY A 279 3.67 25.92 20.88
N PRO A 280 3.07 26.20 22.04
CA PRO A 280 3.36 25.46 23.26
C PRO A 280 2.88 24.01 23.14
N VAL A 281 3.71 23.07 23.59
CA VAL A 281 3.39 21.63 23.62
C VAL A 281 3.63 21.09 25.03
N ARG A 282 2.62 20.45 25.61
CA ARG A 282 2.74 19.79 26.91
C ARG A 282 3.53 18.49 26.76
N LEU A 283 4.48 18.28 27.65
CA LEU A 283 5.35 17.11 27.73
C LEU A 283 5.26 16.50 29.13
N ARG A 284 5.25 15.17 29.21
CA ARG A 284 5.46 14.44 30.47
C ARG A 284 6.78 13.69 30.41
N ILE A 285 7.67 14.01 31.32
CA ILE A 285 9.01 13.42 31.42
C ILE A 285 9.02 12.40 32.55
N HIS A 286 9.25 11.14 32.23
CA HIS A 286 9.49 10.07 33.18
C HIS A 286 10.98 9.75 33.27
N ASP A 287 11.54 9.89 34.47
CA ASP A 287 12.91 9.52 34.79
C ASP A 287 12.91 8.43 35.87
N PRO A 288 13.35 7.20 35.54
CA PRO A 288 13.33 6.08 36.48
C PRO A 288 14.42 6.20 37.56
N ALA A 289 15.47 7.00 37.35
CA ALA A 289 16.59 7.14 38.28
C ALA A 289 17.38 8.44 38.02
N PRO A 290 16.94 9.61 38.52
CA PRO A 290 17.59 10.91 38.33
C PRO A 290 19.09 10.91 38.64
N GLY A 291 19.86 11.68 37.88
CA GLY A 291 21.31 11.72 37.97
C GLY A 291 21.92 12.26 36.68
N GLU A 292 22.80 11.47 36.05
CA GLU A 292 23.36 11.80 34.75
C GLU A 292 22.29 11.96 33.66
N ALA A 293 22.62 12.77 32.64
CA ALA A 293 21.77 13.00 31.48
C ALA A 293 21.54 11.67 30.73
N LYS A 294 20.27 11.30 30.55
CA LYS A 294 19.90 9.99 30.01
C LYS A 294 19.59 10.06 28.51
N PRO A 295 19.94 9.00 27.76
CA PRO A 295 19.28 8.73 26.49
C PRO A 295 17.76 8.81 26.66
N THR A 296 17.09 9.36 25.65
CA THR A 296 15.68 9.71 25.77
C THR A 296 14.86 9.10 24.65
N LEU A 297 13.79 8.41 25.03
CA LEU A 297 12.73 7.99 24.11
C LEU A 297 11.64 9.08 24.12
N VAL A 298 11.48 9.76 23.00
CA VAL A 298 10.36 10.69 22.76
C VAL A 298 9.17 9.86 22.28
N TYR A 299 8.21 9.64 23.17
CA TYR A 299 7.08 8.75 22.94
C TYR A 299 5.87 9.52 22.41
N LEU A 300 5.37 9.07 21.26
CA LEU A 300 4.19 9.61 20.58
C LEU A 300 3.07 8.57 20.73
N HIS A 301 1.99 8.93 21.41
CA HIS A 301 0.88 8.00 21.63
C HIS A 301 0.13 7.66 20.33
N GLY A 302 -0.60 6.55 20.32
CA GLY A 302 -1.51 6.20 19.24
C GLY A 302 -2.85 6.96 19.28
N GLY A 303 -3.91 6.35 18.74
CA GLY A 303 -5.27 6.90 18.79
C GLY A 303 -5.72 7.62 17.53
N GLY A 304 -5.21 7.23 16.35
CA GLY A 304 -5.71 7.72 15.06
C GLY A 304 -5.61 9.24 14.89
N TRP A 305 -4.57 9.87 15.47
CA TRP A 305 -4.35 11.32 15.51
C TRP A 305 -5.46 12.15 16.16
N ALA A 306 -6.52 11.51 16.67
CA ALA A 306 -7.74 12.17 17.13
C ALA A 306 -8.14 11.80 18.56
N MET A 307 -7.63 10.69 19.08
CA MET A 307 -7.90 10.17 20.42
C MET A 307 -6.63 10.12 21.26
N PHE A 308 -6.83 9.73 22.53
CA PHE A 308 -5.78 9.45 23.52
C PHE A 308 -5.04 10.70 24.01
N SER A 309 -4.13 10.47 24.95
CA SER A 309 -3.40 11.50 25.68
C SER A 309 -2.15 10.89 26.32
N LEU A 310 -1.34 11.73 26.95
CA LEU A 310 -0.27 11.28 27.85
C LEU A 310 -0.76 10.30 28.89
N ASP A 311 -1.97 10.52 29.42
CA ASP A 311 -2.51 9.66 30.45
C ASP A 311 -2.78 8.26 29.91
N THR A 312 -3.30 8.08 28.68
CA THR A 312 -3.60 6.74 28.11
C THR A 312 -2.38 5.86 27.94
N HIS A 313 -1.21 6.47 27.77
CA HIS A 313 0.05 5.76 27.56
C HIS A 313 0.99 5.85 28.76
N ASP A 314 0.58 6.46 29.88
CA ASP A 314 1.42 6.68 31.06
C ASP A 314 2.13 5.41 31.54
N ARG A 315 1.39 4.30 31.70
CA ARG A 315 2.00 3.03 32.10
C ARG A 315 2.97 2.50 31.06
N VAL A 316 2.64 2.55 29.77
CA VAL A 316 3.52 2.09 28.68
C VAL A 316 4.84 2.88 28.73
N MET A 317 4.75 4.21 28.87
CA MET A 317 5.92 5.08 29.00
C MET A 317 6.76 4.75 30.25
N ARG A 318 6.13 4.52 31.41
CA ARG A 318 6.83 4.10 32.64
C ARG A 318 7.49 2.72 32.53
N GLU A 319 6.88 1.79 31.80
CA GLU A 319 7.45 0.47 31.53
C GLU A 319 8.71 0.58 30.66
N TYR A 320 8.69 1.39 29.59
CA TYR A 320 9.87 1.70 28.80
C TYR A 320 10.97 2.36 29.64
N ALA A 321 10.62 3.37 30.44
CA ALA A 321 11.56 4.09 31.29
C ALA A 321 12.26 3.14 32.27
N ALA A 322 11.49 2.41 33.10
CA ALA A 322 12.04 1.53 34.13
C ALA A 322 12.90 0.40 33.55
N ARG A 323 12.39 -0.29 32.52
CA ARG A 323 13.09 -1.45 31.92
C ARG A 323 14.32 -1.01 31.13
N GLY A 324 14.23 0.15 30.47
CA GLY A 324 15.32 0.70 29.67
C GLY A 324 16.38 1.43 30.47
N ARG A 325 16.06 1.90 31.68
CA ARG A 325 16.88 2.87 32.43
C ARG A 325 17.22 4.10 31.57
N LEU A 326 16.24 4.54 30.79
CA LEU A 326 16.28 5.71 29.92
C LEU A 326 15.16 6.68 30.32
N ALA A 327 15.28 7.95 29.95
CA ALA A 327 14.19 8.89 30.15
C ALA A 327 13.13 8.70 29.04
N VAL A 328 11.85 8.83 29.39
CA VAL A 328 10.76 8.81 28.40
C VAL A 328 10.03 10.14 28.44
N VAL A 329 9.92 10.80 27.29
CA VAL A 329 9.20 12.07 27.13
C VAL A 329 7.95 11.80 26.31
N GLY A 330 6.79 11.78 26.93
CA GLY A 330 5.51 11.76 26.23
C GLY A 330 5.20 13.14 25.64
N VAL A 331 4.74 13.17 24.40
CA VAL A 331 4.34 14.41 23.70
C VAL A 331 2.83 14.48 23.55
N ASP A 332 2.22 15.53 24.10
CA ASP A 332 0.79 15.80 23.99
C ASP A 332 0.50 16.65 22.75
N TYR A 333 0.72 16.06 21.58
CA TYR A 333 0.58 16.75 20.30
C TYR A 333 -0.89 17.07 19.99
N ALA A 334 -1.12 18.10 19.16
CA ALA A 334 -2.44 18.55 18.78
C ALA A 334 -3.23 17.46 18.01
N LEU A 335 -4.52 17.34 18.30
CA LEU A 335 -5.36 16.26 17.77
C LEU A 335 -6.33 16.75 16.69
N ALA A 336 -6.57 15.89 15.70
CA ALA A 336 -7.66 16.03 14.76
C ALA A 336 -9.02 15.74 15.44
N PRO A 337 -10.13 16.31 14.96
CA PRO A 337 -10.25 17.20 13.81
C PRO A 337 -9.94 18.68 14.11
N GLU A 338 -9.73 19.08 15.36
CA GLU A 338 -9.48 20.48 15.74
C GLU A 338 -8.17 21.01 15.15
N ALA A 339 -7.16 20.13 15.05
CA ALA A 339 -5.86 20.42 14.47
C ALA A 339 -5.47 19.31 13.47
N PRO A 340 -5.98 19.36 12.23
CA PRO A 340 -5.65 18.37 11.20
C PRO A 340 -4.18 18.49 10.74
N TYR A 341 -3.76 17.56 9.88
CA TYR A 341 -2.47 17.57 9.21
C TYR A 341 -2.17 18.95 8.58
N PRO A 342 -0.95 19.51 8.75
CA PRO A 342 0.23 18.92 9.39
C PRO A 342 0.47 19.34 10.85
N ALA A 343 -0.54 19.79 11.61
CA ALA A 343 -0.34 20.41 12.93
C ALA A 343 0.43 19.53 13.93
N ALA A 344 -0.06 18.32 14.20
CA ALA A 344 0.60 17.35 15.09
C ALA A 344 2.05 17.07 14.66
N LEU A 345 2.26 16.84 13.36
CA LEU A 345 3.57 16.54 12.79
C LEU A 345 4.55 17.69 12.99
N ASN A 346 4.12 18.93 12.75
CA ASN A 346 4.94 20.11 12.96
C ASN A 346 5.32 20.28 14.44
N GLN A 347 4.39 20.01 15.37
CA GLN A 347 4.69 20.05 16.80
C GLN A 347 5.71 18.99 17.22
N VAL A 348 5.62 17.77 16.69
CA VAL A 348 6.61 16.71 17.00
C VAL A 348 8.01 17.11 16.52
N VAL A 349 8.13 17.66 15.30
CA VAL A 349 9.41 18.20 14.78
C VAL A 349 9.95 19.31 15.68
N ALA A 350 9.08 20.24 16.09
CA ALA A 350 9.43 21.36 16.95
C ALA A 350 9.87 20.90 18.36
N VAL A 351 9.22 19.89 18.93
CA VAL A 351 9.60 19.27 20.20
C VAL A 351 10.96 18.59 20.11
N ALA A 352 11.28 17.89 19.01
CA ALA A 352 12.61 17.29 18.84
C ALA A 352 13.73 18.35 18.87
N ARG A 353 13.51 19.49 18.18
CA ARG A 353 14.43 20.65 18.23
C ARG A 353 14.52 21.25 19.63
N TRP A 354 13.39 21.38 20.31
CA TRP A 354 13.36 21.91 21.67
C TRP A 354 14.10 21.00 22.65
N LEU A 355 13.89 19.68 22.59
CA LEU A 355 14.60 18.70 23.43
C LEU A 355 16.09 18.67 23.13
N ARG A 356 16.48 18.84 21.87
CA ARG A 356 17.87 18.97 21.46
C ARG A 356 18.56 20.18 22.13
N ALA A 357 17.86 21.30 22.26
CA ALA A 357 18.40 22.54 22.81
C ALA A 357 18.28 22.64 24.34
N HIS A 358 17.15 22.22 24.91
CA HIS A 358 16.74 22.46 26.29
C HIS A 358 16.61 21.20 27.13
N GLY A 359 16.73 20.00 26.54
CA GLY A 359 16.56 18.73 27.27
C GLY A 359 17.52 18.58 28.45
N GLY A 360 18.72 19.16 28.36
CA GLY A 360 19.71 19.15 29.44
C GLY A 360 19.21 19.80 30.73
N GLU A 361 18.35 20.83 30.63
CA GLU A 361 17.72 21.52 31.77
C GLU A 361 16.79 20.58 32.57
N HIS A 362 16.35 19.49 31.94
CA HIS A 362 15.46 18.47 32.50
C HIS A 362 16.19 17.16 32.84
N GLY A 363 17.52 17.11 32.68
CA GLY A 363 18.32 15.90 32.89
C GLY A 363 18.23 14.90 31.73
N LEU A 364 17.90 15.37 30.53
CA LEU A 364 17.86 14.59 29.30
C LEU A 364 19.12 14.80 28.49
N ASP A 365 19.56 13.76 27.80
CA ASP A 365 20.63 13.85 26.82
C ASP A 365 20.05 14.20 25.44
N GLY A 366 20.13 15.48 25.07
CA GLY A 366 19.70 16.00 23.77
C GLY A 366 20.48 15.46 22.57
N ASP A 367 21.60 14.75 22.79
CA ASP A 367 22.39 14.09 21.76
C ASP A 367 21.95 12.65 21.48
N ARG A 368 21.20 12.04 22.41
CA ARG A 368 20.78 10.63 22.34
C ARG A 368 19.26 10.51 22.40
N LEU A 369 18.58 11.15 21.45
CA LEU A 369 17.14 11.10 21.28
C LEU A 369 16.73 9.98 20.30
N ALA A 370 15.71 9.21 20.66
CA ALA A 370 14.99 8.33 19.75
C ALA A 370 13.52 8.73 19.70
N PHE A 371 12.88 8.60 18.54
CA PHE A 371 11.42 8.57 18.50
C PHE A 371 10.92 7.17 18.79
N GLY A 372 9.75 7.08 19.40
CA GLY A 372 8.96 5.88 19.37
C GLY A 372 7.49 6.17 19.56
N GLY A 373 6.64 5.25 19.17
CA GLY A 373 5.22 5.44 19.30
C GLY A 373 4.43 4.31 18.67
N ASP A 374 3.16 4.27 19.01
CA ASP A 374 2.24 3.24 18.56
C ASP A 374 1.19 3.78 17.59
N SER A 375 0.81 2.98 16.59
CA SER A 375 -0.24 3.34 15.63
C SER A 375 0.03 4.70 14.95
N ALA A 376 -0.84 5.69 15.17
CA ALA A 376 -0.62 7.07 14.73
C ALA A 376 0.72 7.68 15.20
N GLY A 377 1.18 7.36 16.40
CA GLY A 377 2.47 7.79 16.94
C GLY A 377 3.67 7.14 16.25
N GLY A 378 3.54 5.90 15.78
CA GLY A 378 4.54 5.25 14.93
C GLY A 378 4.67 5.95 13.57
N SER A 379 3.53 6.40 13.02
CA SER A 379 3.49 7.23 11.80
C SER A 379 4.15 8.59 12.01
N LEU A 380 3.76 9.32 13.07
CA LEU A 380 4.35 10.62 13.41
C LEU A 380 5.86 10.53 13.64
N SER A 381 6.35 9.43 14.24
CA SER A 381 7.78 9.19 14.45
C SER A 381 8.56 9.17 13.14
N LEU A 382 8.09 8.41 12.16
CA LEU A 382 8.69 8.32 10.82
C LEU A 382 8.55 9.63 10.04
N GLY A 383 7.35 10.22 10.02
CA GLY A 383 7.11 11.48 9.33
C GLY A 383 7.95 12.64 9.86
N ALA A 384 8.12 12.73 11.19
CA ALA A 384 8.94 13.77 11.80
C ALA A 384 10.43 13.57 11.50
N ALA A 385 10.90 12.32 11.52
CA ALA A 385 12.28 12.01 11.14
C ALA A 385 12.56 12.39 9.67
N LEU A 386 11.62 12.13 8.75
CA LEU A 386 11.72 12.57 7.35
C LEU A 386 11.79 14.09 7.23
N LYS A 387 10.90 14.83 7.92
CA LYS A 387 10.94 16.30 7.91
C LYS A 387 12.24 16.87 8.45
N LEU A 388 12.77 16.28 9.54
CA LEU A 388 14.07 16.66 10.09
C LEU A 388 15.20 16.38 9.10
N ARG A 389 15.21 15.20 8.46
CA ARG A 389 16.18 14.85 7.41
C ARG A 389 16.15 15.88 6.27
N ASP A 390 14.98 16.18 5.73
CA ASP A 390 14.81 17.08 4.59
C ASP A 390 15.16 18.54 4.93
N ALA A 391 15.07 18.91 6.21
CA ALA A 391 15.54 20.19 6.73
C ALA A 391 17.07 20.23 6.98
N GLY A 392 17.80 19.14 6.73
CA GLY A 392 19.24 19.03 7.03
C GLY A 392 19.56 18.74 8.50
N GLU A 393 18.55 18.34 9.28
CA GLU A 393 18.60 18.11 10.73
C GLU A 393 18.43 16.63 11.09
N GLY A 394 18.61 15.72 10.13
CA GLY A 394 18.42 14.27 10.30
C GLY A 394 19.26 13.64 11.43
N GLY A 395 20.30 14.33 11.90
CA GLY A 395 21.13 13.91 13.03
C GLY A 395 20.49 14.09 14.42
N ILE A 396 19.35 14.78 14.56
CA ILE A 396 18.70 15.00 15.87
C ILE A 396 18.18 13.69 16.46
N ILE A 397 17.58 12.84 15.63
CA ILE A 397 16.98 11.57 16.05
C ILE A 397 17.88 10.41 15.65
N LYS A 398 18.27 9.58 16.61
CA LYS A 398 19.23 8.48 16.42
C LYS A 398 18.57 7.15 16.12
N ALA A 399 17.29 6.98 16.45
CA ALA A 399 16.57 5.73 16.28
C ALA A 399 15.04 5.95 16.23
N ILE A 400 14.32 5.04 15.59
CA ILE A 400 12.85 5.01 15.56
C ILE A 400 12.33 3.64 16.04
N LEU A 401 11.54 3.63 17.11
CA LEU A 401 10.78 2.47 17.57
C LEU A 401 9.31 2.59 17.14
N SER A 402 8.95 1.96 16.03
CA SER A 402 7.59 2.00 15.48
C SER A 402 6.78 0.77 15.93
N LEU A 403 5.72 1.00 16.69
CA LEU A 403 4.82 -0.04 17.19
C LEU A 403 3.54 -0.04 16.32
N TYR A 404 3.36 -1.04 15.44
CA TYR A 404 2.19 -1.22 14.56
C TYR A 404 1.67 0.10 13.95
N GLY A 405 2.56 0.84 13.28
CA GLY A 405 2.31 2.18 12.78
C GLY A 405 1.27 2.23 11.65
N GLY A 406 0.54 3.35 11.55
CA GLY A 406 -0.40 3.63 10.46
C GLY A 406 0.24 4.47 9.35
N PHE A 407 0.60 3.87 8.21
CA PHE A 407 1.42 4.50 7.15
C PHE A 407 0.65 4.95 5.91
N GLY A 408 -0.67 4.85 5.92
CA GLY A 408 -1.53 5.22 4.80
C GLY A 408 -3.02 5.01 5.07
N PRO A 409 -3.89 5.48 4.16
CA PRO A 409 -5.34 5.49 4.32
C PRO A 409 -6.01 4.12 4.29
N ASP A 410 -5.41 3.18 3.55
CA ASP A 410 -6.08 1.95 3.17
C ASP A 410 -5.42 0.74 3.84
N CYS A 411 -6.27 -0.14 4.37
CA CYS A 411 -5.87 -1.48 4.74
C CYS A 411 -5.84 -2.36 3.50
N PRO A 412 -4.79 -3.18 3.30
CA PRO A 412 -4.77 -4.15 2.21
C PRO A 412 -6.01 -5.06 2.26
N PRO A 413 -6.64 -5.42 1.12
CA PRO A 413 -7.79 -6.32 1.10
C PRO A 413 -7.53 -7.65 1.82
N ALA A 414 -6.29 -8.15 1.72
CA ALA A 414 -5.80 -9.33 2.42
C ALA A 414 -5.84 -9.22 3.96
N SER A 415 -5.78 -8.01 4.49
CA SER A 415 -5.91 -7.76 5.93
C SER A 415 -7.38 -7.70 6.33
N LEU A 416 -8.19 -6.96 5.57
CA LEU A 416 -9.62 -6.73 5.82
C LEU A 416 -10.47 -8.02 5.81
N GLN A 417 -10.03 -9.05 5.12
CA GLN A 417 -10.67 -10.36 5.12
C GLN A 417 -10.37 -11.20 6.38
N ARG A 418 -9.29 -10.88 7.13
CA ARG A 418 -8.89 -11.59 8.36
C ARG A 418 -9.19 -10.79 9.63
N TYR A 419 -9.01 -9.48 9.59
CA TYR A 419 -9.06 -8.56 10.72
C TYR A 419 -9.78 -7.26 10.31
N GLY A 420 -10.08 -6.41 11.28
CA GLY A 420 -10.76 -5.13 11.04
C GLY A 420 -12.28 -5.23 11.09
N THR A 421 -12.80 -6.27 11.74
CA THR A 421 -14.22 -6.51 11.96
C THR A 421 -14.74 -5.72 13.16
N PRO A 422 -16.07 -5.52 13.33
CA PRO A 422 -16.62 -4.87 14.51
C PRO A 422 -16.30 -5.56 15.85
N GLN A 423 -15.71 -6.75 15.85
CA GLN A 423 -15.26 -7.46 17.04
C GLN A 423 -13.82 -7.08 17.44
N ASP A 424 -13.05 -6.53 16.51
CA ASP A 424 -11.65 -6.14 16.70
C ASP A 424 -11.54 -4.78 17.41
N MET A 425 -10.34 -4.47 17.90
CA MET A 425 -10.04 -3.20 18.56
C MET A 425 -10.01 -2.02 17.59
N LEU A 426 -9.67 -2.27 16.33
CA LEU A 426 -9.63 -1.29 15.26
C LEU A 426 -10.24 -1.93 14.01
N THR A 427 -11.25 -1.27 13.45
CA THR A 427 -11.92 -1.69 12.22
C THR A 427 -11.25 -1.08 10.98
N GLY A 428 -11.48 -1.70 9.82
CA GLY A 428 -11.02 -1.13 8.54
C GLY A 428 -11.66 0.22 8.22
N ASP A 429 -12.92 0.42 8.60
CA ASP A 429 -13.61 1.70 8.42
C ASP A 429 -13.06 2.78 9.37
N GLU A 430 -12.74 2.43 10.62
CA GLU A 430 -12.10 3.36 11.55
C GLU A 430 -10.72 3.82 11.07
N VAL A 431 -9.92 2.95 10.43
CA VAL A 431 -8.65 3.37 9.81
C VAL A 431 -8.89 4.47 8.79
N ARG A 432 -9.87 4.28 7.89
CA ARG A 432 -10.25 5.26 6.87
C ARG A 432 -10.80 6.56 7.49
N ASP A 433 -11.63 6.45 8.52
CA ASP A 433 -12.23 7.59 9.21
C ASP A 433 -11.16 8.43 9.93
N PHE A 434 -10.27 7.80 10.70
CA PHE A 434 -9.14 8.49 11.34
C PHE A 434 -8.22 9.15 10.32
N TRP A 435 -7.94 8.47 9.20
CA TRP A 435 -7.16 9.06 8.13
C TRP A 435 -7.83 10.32 7.57
N ASN A 436 -9.13 10.28 7.28
CA ASN A 436 -9.86 11.42 6.74
C ASN A 436 -10.00 12.58 7.74
N LEU A 437 -10.04 12.29 9.04
CA LEU A 437 -9.98 13.32 10.09
C LEU A 437 -8.60 13.98 10.14
N TYR A 438 -7.54 13.19 10.03
CA TYR A 438 -6.18 13.67 10.05
C TYR A 438 -5.82 14.45 8.78
N VAL A 439 -6.13 13.91 7.60
CA VAL A 439 -5.80 14.50 6.29
C VAL A 439 -7.10 14.81 5.51
N PRO A 440 -7.85 15.85 5.90
CA PRO A 440 -9.19 16.11 5.34
C PRO A 440 -9.14 16.68 3.92
N HIS A 441 -8.00 17.20 3.48
CA HIS A 441 -7.83 17.81 2.16
C HIS A 441 -7.24 16.80 1.16
N GLU A 442 -7.94 16.56 0.05
CA GLU A 442 -7.52 15.63 -1.02
C GLU A 442 -6.09 15.91 -1.54
N ALA A 443 -5.72 17.20 -1.66
CA ALA A 443 -4.39 17.61 -2.10
C ALA A 443 -3.26 17.10 -1.18
N SER A 444 -3.56 16.86 0.11
CA SER A 444 -2.59 16.41 1.11
C SER A 444 -2.57 14.90 1.30
N LYS A 445 -3.54 14.15 0.76
CA LYS A 445 -3.64 12.69 0.96
C LYS A 445 -2.48 11.89 0.37
N ARG A 446 -1.74 12.49 -0.57
CA ARG A 446 -0.53 11.92 -1.18
C ARG A 446 0.76 12.62 -0.75
N ASP A 447 0.69 13.53 0.21
CA ASP A 447 1.88 14.17 0.76
C ASP A 447 2.77 13.10 1.41
N PRO A 448 4.05 12.97 1.01
CA PRO A 448 4.93 11.92 1.50
C PRO A 448 5.21 11.99 3.01
N TYR A 449 4.94 13.12 3.68
CA TYR A 449 5.06 13.21 5.14
C TYR A 449 3.83 12.69 5.90
N ALA A 450 2.71 12.45 5.20
CA ALA A 450 1.53 11.80 5.73
C ALA A 450 1.42 10.35 5.21
N ALA A 451 1.43 10.18 3.88
CA ALA A 451 1.37 8.89 3.20
C ALA A 451 2.78 8.31 3.03
N LEU A 452 3.36 7.85 4.15
CA LEU A 452 4.78 7.51 4.26
C LEU A 452 5.25 6.40 3.30
N LEU A 453 4.34 5.52 2.84
CA LEU A 453 4.68 4.52 1.81
C LEU A 453 5.01 5.13 0.44
N LEU A 454 4.70 6.41 0.22
CA LEU A 454 5.05 7.17 -0.99
C LEU A 454 6.36 7.97 -0.83
N ALA A 455 6.95 8.00 0.37
CA ALA A 455 8.12 8.82 0.66
C ALA A 455 9.42 8.20 0.14
N ASP A 456 10.40 9.06 -0.12
CA ASP A 456 11.81 8.63 -0.15
C ASP A 456 12.24 8.32 1.28
N LEU A 457 12.56 7.06 1.57
CA LEU A 457 12.91 6.57 2.90
C LEU A 457 14.42 6.46 3.14
N ARG A 458 15.27 6.88 2.20
CA ARG A 458 16.72 6.84 2.38
C ARG A 458 17.16 7.74 3.53
N ASP A 459 18.26 7.39 4.18
CA ASP A 459 18.89 8.21 5.23
C ASP A 459 17.98 8.56 6.43
N VAL A 460 16.89 7.81 6.66
CA VAL A 460 16.18 7.85 7.94
C VAL A 460 16.93 7.03 9.00
N PRO A 461 16.76 7.35 10.30
CA PRO A 461 17.45 6.62 11.37
C PRO A 461 17.14 5.11 11.39
N PRO A 462 18.03 4.29 12.00
CA PRO A 462 17.75 2.88 12.28
C PRO A 462 16.36 2.71 12.89
N THR A 463 15.60 1.77 12.36
CA THR A 463 14.19 1.60 12.72
C THR A 463 13.90 0.19 13.21
N PHE A 464 13.21 0.07 14.34
CA PHE A 464 12.62 -1.19 14.78
C PHE A 464 11.10 -1.13 14.59
N VAL A 465 10.59 -1.97 13.69
CA VAL A 465 9.17 -2.14 13.42
C VAL A 465 8.64 -3.35 14.20
N GLN A 466 7.76 -3.09 15.17
CA GLN A 466 7.03 -4.12 15.91
C GLN A 466 5.64 -4.30 15.31
N VAL A 467 5.30 -5.52 14.90
CA VAL A 467 4.09 -5.82 14.12
C VAL A 467 3.17 -6.72 14.92
N GLY A 468 1.89 -6.36 15.08
CA GLY A 468 0.89 -7.29 15.60
C GLY A 468 0.45 -8.27 14.52
N GLU A 469 0.51 -9.58 14.78
CA GLU A 469 0.08 -10.61 13.80
C GLU A 469 -1.40 -10.48 13.44
N CYS A 470 -2.24 -10.16 14.44
CA CYS A 470 -3.70 -10.09 14.31
C CYS A 470 -4.21 -8.66 14.16
N ASP A 471 -3.44 -7.80 13.50
CA ASP A 471 -3.75 -6.38 13.32
C ASP A 471 -4.21 -6.10 11.89
N VAL A 472 -5.24 -5.26 11.73
CA VAL A 472 -5.71 -4.80 10.42
C VAL A 472 -4.64 -3.98 9.67
N VAL A 473 -3.64 -3.42 10.38
CA VAL A 473 -2.48 -2.75 9.77
C VAL A 473 -1.21 -3.62 9.71
N CYS A 474 -1.30 -4.93 9.95
CA CYS A 474 -0.16 -5.86 9.94
C CYS A 474 0.62 -5.78 8.62
N GLU A 475 -0.06 -5.97 7.49
CA GLU A 475 0.55 -5.95 6.16
C GLU A 475 1.15 -4.59 5.82
N GLN A 476 0.50 -3.51 6.26
CA GLN A 476 1.01 -2.15 6.05
C GLN A 476 2.35 -1.95 6.78
N ASN A 477 2.50 -2.53 7.98
CA ASN A 477 3.76 -2.49 8.73
C ASN A 477 4.84 -3.36 8.09
N LEU A 478 4.48 -4.55 7.56
CA LEU A 478 5.41 -5.39 6.81
C LEU A 478 5.88 -4.71 5.52
N GLN A 479 4.97 -4.04 4.80
CA GLN A 479 5.29 -3.23 3.62
C GLN A 479 6.26 -2.10 3.97
N MET A 480 6.01 -1.35 5.04
CA MET A 480 6.91 -0.28 5.49
C MET A 480 8.30 -0.82 5.88
N ALA A 481 8.36 -1.93 6.62
CA ALA A 481 9.64 -2.57 6.95
C ALA A 481 10.42 -2.98 5.68
N GLY A 482 9.73 -3.53 4.68
CA GLY A 482 10.31 -3.86 3.38
C GLY A 482 10.80 -2.62 2.62
N ALA A 483 10.03 -1.54 2.62
CA ALA A 483 10.38 -0.28 1.96
C ALA A 483 11.61 0.38 2.60
N LEU A 484 11.70 0.40 3.94
CA LEU A 484 12.87 0.88 4.67
C LEU A 484 14.12 0.03 4.36
N LEU A 485 13.99 -1.30 4.35
CA LEU A 485 15.09 -2.21 3.97
C LEU A 485 15.56 -1.96 2.53
N ALA A 486 14.62 -1.79 1.58
CA ALA A 486 14.94 -1.50 0.18
C ALA A 486 15.63 -0.14 0.01
N ALA A 487 15.33 0.82 0.87
CA ALA A 487 15.99 2.13 0.91
C ALA A 487 17.38 2.10 1.60
N GLY A 488 17.85 0.93 2.06
CA GLY A 488 19.15 0.76 2.70
C GLY A 488 19.19 1.13 4.19
N VAL A 489 18.03 1.32 4.82
CA VAL A 489 17.92 1.62 6.26
C VAL A 489 18.26 0.37 7.07
N GLN A 490 18.92 0.57 8.22
CA GLN A 490 19.06 -0.51 9.21
C GLN A 490 17.70 -0.78 9.86
N VAL A 491 17.08 -1.90 9.50
CA VAL A 491 15.75 -2.27 10.01
C VAL A 491 15.84 -3.55 10.83
N GLN A 492 15.23 -3.52 12.01
CA GLN A 492 14.77 -4.71 12.71
C GLN A 492 13.25 -4.78 12.55
N ALA A 493 12.70 -5.96 12.23
CA ALA A 493 11.26 -6.17 12.20
C ALA A 493 10.91 -7.42 13.01
N LYS A 494 9.86 -7.36 13.82
CA LYS A 494 9.38 -8.52 14.60
C LYS A 494 7.86 -8.56 14.63
N VAL A 495 7.32 -9.70 14.23
CA VAL A 495 5.89 -10.01 14.35
C VAL A 495 5.64 -10.64 15.72
N TYR A 496 4.58 -10.18 16.40
CA TYR A 496 4.14 -10.67 17.69
C TYR A 496 2.90 -11.55 17.50
N PRO A 497 3.02 -12.88 17.68
CA PRO A 497 1.92 -13.80 17.43
C PRO A 497 0.69 -13.53 18.29
N GLY A 498 -0.50 -13.68 17.71
CA GLY A 498 -1.79 -13.46 18.37
C GLY A 498 -2.05 -12.01 18.80
N ALA A 499 -1.17 -11.06 18.50
CA ALA A 499 -1.28 -9.68 18.96
C ALA A 499 -2.14 -8.83 18.01
N PRO A 500 -3.30 -8.30 18.46
CA PRO A 500 -4.13 -7.36 17.71
C PRO A 500 -3.64 -5.90 17.81
N HIS A 501 -4.36 -4.98 17.15
CA HIS A 501 -4.11 -3.54 17.31
C HIS A 501 -4.16 -3.10 18.77
N SER A 502 -3.32 -2.13 19.14
CA SER A 502 -3.19 -1.59 20.52
C SER A 502 -2.68 -2.58 21.58
N PHE A 503 -2.10 -3.72 21.20
CA PHE A 503 -1.71 -4.74 22.18
C PHE A 503 -0.69 -4.27 23.23
N ILE A 504 0.11 -3.23 22.95
CA ILE A 504 1.13 -2.75 23.91
C ILE A 504 0.48 -2.22 25.20
N GLU A 505 -0.75 -1.70 25.10
CA GLU A 505 -1.52 -1.19 26.24
C GLU A 505 -1.87 -2.31 27.24
N ALA A 506 -1.87 -3.57 26.80
CA ALA A 506 -2.10 -4.74 27.63
C ALA A 506 -0.87 -5.19 28.44
N VAL A 507 0.21 -4.39 28.51
CA VAL A 507 1.45 -4.69 29.27
C VAL A 507 1.21 -5.15 30.71
N ALA A 508 0.14 -4.64 31.33
CA ALA A 508 -0.29 -5.01 32.67
C ALA A 508 -0.53 -6.52 32.85
N VAL A 509 -0.95 -7.18 31.77
CA VAL A 509 -1.47 -8.54 31.80
C VAL A 509 -0.79 -9.46 30.81
N SER A 510 -0.55 -9.02 29.58
CA SER A 510 -0.04 -9.88 28.50
C SER A 510 1.47 -10.08 28.54
N ALA A 511 1.90 -11.35 28.48
CA ALA A 511 3.31 -11.70 28.27
C ALA A 511 3.83 -11.20 26.91
N THR A 512 3.01 -11.24 25.86
CA THR A 512 3.33 -10.77 24.52
C THR A 512 3.60 -9.26 24.51
N ALA A 513 2.75 -8.47 25.17
CA ALA A 513 2.96 -7.02 25.32
C ALA A 513 4.25 -6.70 26.10
N ARG A 514 4.53 -7.43 27.19
CA ARG A 514 5.78 -7.27 27.95
C ARG A 514 7.01 -7.62 27.10
N ALA A 515 6.95 -8.70 26.33
CA ALA A 515 8.03 -9.11 25.44
C ALA A 515 8.32 -8.05 24.36
N ALA A 516 7.28 -7.42 23.82
CA ALA A 516 7.42 -6.32 22.86
C ALA A 516 8.15 -5.12 23.46
N ILE A 517 7.76 -4.67 24.67
CA ILE A 517 8.48 -3.60 25.37
C ILE A 517 9.94 -4.01 25.63
N ASP A 518 10.18 -5.23 26.12
CA ASP A 518 11.53 -5.71 26.42
C ASP A 518 12.43 -5.78 25.18
N ASP A 519 11.88 -6.18 24.03
CA ASP A 519 12.60 -6.15 22.75
C ASP A 519 12.93 -4.71 22.34
N GLY A 520 11.96 -3.79 22.46
CA GLY A 520 12.11 -2.38 22.13
C GLY A 520 13.19 -1.74 22.99
N VAL A 521 13.15 -1.98 24.30
CA VAL A 521 14.17 -1.55 25.28
C VAL A 521 15.55 -2.09 24.94
N ARG A 522 15.68 -3.41 24.67
CA ARG A 522 16.97 -4.00 24.29
C ARG A 522 17.53 -3.35 23.04
N TRP A 523 16.68 -3.09 22.07
CA TRP A 523 17.08 -2.44 20.82
C TRP A 523 17.50 -0.99 21.04
N LEU A 524 16.70 -0.20 21.75
CA LEU A 524 17.00 1.20 22.10
C LEU A 524 18.33 1.32 22.85
N ASN A 525 18.56 0.47 23.86
CA ASN A 525 19.80 0.49 24.63
C ASN A 525 21.03 0.16 23.79
N ARG A 526 20.91 -0.69 22.75
CA ARG A 526 22.02 -0.94 21.83
C ARG A 526 22.29 0.26 20.92
N VAL A 527 21.24 0.87 20.37
CA VAL A 527 21.38 1.95 19.38
C VAL A 527 21.75 3.29 20.03
N LEU A 528 21.24 3.57 21.22
CA LEU A 528 21.54 4.78 21.98
C LEU A 528 22.75 4.64 22.92
N GLY A 529 23.12 3.41 23.31
CA GLY A 529 24.21 3.15 24.24
C GLY A 529 25.60 3.00 23.61
N GLY A 530 25.69 2.93 22.27
CA GLY A 530 26.96 2.88 21.55
C GLY A 530 27.63 4.25 21.50
N GLY A 531 28.46 4.55 22.49
CA GLY A 531 29.47 5.62 22.48
C GLY A 531 30.86 5.03 22.47
#